data_AF-A0A7T3RDL2-F1
#
_entry.id   AF-A0A7T3RDL2-F1
#
_cell.length_a   1.000
_cell.length_b   1.000
_cell.length_c   1.000
_cell.angle_alpha   90.00
_cell.angle_beta   90.00
_cell.angle_gamma   90.00
#
_symmetry.space_group_name_H-M   'P 1'
#
loop_
_entity.id
_entity.type
_entity.pdbx_description
1 polymer ?
#
loop_
_entity_poly.entity_id
_entity_poly.type
_entity_poly.pdbx_seq_one_letter_code
_entity_poly.pdbx_strand_id
1 'polypeptide(L)'
;MEQQRLNLYFMDMKYIRDLHNADDRVQSVSPQIHKSRRPFIGIVIICDEHKYCVPLDSAKEKHKTQKNDVDFARIFDGEKVISVLNFNNMVPIDDQFITKINLKPSPKDSLAQANYKKLCIKEIKWCRKNQEAIVRKANKLYYLVQKPNCSSMLKKRCNDFKKLEKVLEKKLQKK
;
A
#
# COMPACT_ATOMS: atom_id res chain seq x y z
N MET A 1 12.48 -12.41 -8.29
CA MET A 1 11.05 -12.68 -8.59
C MET A 1 10.61 -11.79 -9.72
N GLU A 2 9.73 -12.26 -10.62
CA GLU A 2 9.21 -11.42 -11.71
C GLU A 2 8.08 -10.49 -11.23
N GLN A 3 8.10 -9.22 -11.66
CA GLN A 3 7.05 -8.26 -11.34
C GLN A 3 5.77 -8.52 -12.15
N GLN A 4 4.77 -9.08 -11.48
CA GLN A 4 3.44 -9.31 -12.06
C GLN A 4 2.58 -8.03 -12.11
N ARG A 5 1.46 -8.09 -12.83
CA ARG A 5 0.53 -6.95 -12.93
C ARG A 5 -0.07 -6.57 -11.57
N LEU A 6 -0.06 -5.28 -11.24
CA LEU A 6 -0.63 -4.78 -9.99
C LEU A 6 -2.15 -5.06 -9.86
N ASN A 7 -2.57 -5.30 -8.63
CA ASN A 7 -3.93 -5.58 -8.17
C ASN A 7 -4.17 -4.91 -6.81
N LEU A 8 -5.44 -4.83 -6.41
CA LEU A 8 -5.84 -4.33 -5.09
C LEU A 8 -6.13 -5.47 -4.14
N TYR A 9 -5.70 -5.31 -2.89
CA TYR A 9 -5.84 -6.30 -1.84
C TYR A 9 -6.40 -5.67 -0.55
N PHE A 10 -7.17 -6.46 0.19
CA PHE A 10 -7.33 -6.29 1.62
C PHE A 10 -6.24 -7.06 2.35
N MET A 11 -5.82 -6.53 3.49
CA MET A 11 -4.81 -7.13 4.36
C MET A 11 -5.48 -7.83 5.53
N ASP A 12 -4.93 -8.96 5.96
CA ASP A 12 -5.34 -9.61 7.20
C ASP A 12 -5.13 -8.66 8.40
N MET A 13 -6.18 -8.49 9.20
CA MET A 13 -6.19 -7.52 10.29
C MET A 13 -5.25 -7.92 11.43
N LYS A 14 -5.13 -9.22 11.71
CA LYS A 14 -4.23 -9.72 12.77
C LYS A 14 -2.79 -9.46 12.37
N TYR A 15 -2.46 -9.75 11.11
CA TYR A 15 -1.14 -9.47 10.55
C TYR A 15 -0.79 -7.97 10.59
N ILE A 16 -1.69 -7.08 10.15
CA ILE A 16 -1.46 -5.63 10.27
C ILE A 16 -1.25 -5.20 11.74
N ARG A 17 -1.97 -5.80 12.70
CA ARG A 17 -1.76 -5.52 14.12
C ARG A 17 -0.39 -6.00 14.59
N ASP A 18 0.06 -7.17 14.15
CA ASP A 18 1.40 -7.68 14.46
C ASP A 18 2.50 -6.75 13.92
N LEU A 19 2.33 -6.24 12.69
CA LEU A 19 3.22 -5.24 12.09
C LEU A 19 3.19 -3.92 12.88
N HIS A 20 2.01 -3.44 13.24
CA HIS A 20 1.83 -2.21 14.04
C HIS A 20 2.48 -2.32 15.42
N ASN A 21 2.43 -3.49 16.06
CA ASN A 21 3.12 -3.70 17.34
C ASN A 21 4.64 -3.62 17.22
N ALA A 22 5.19 -3.94 16.05
CA ALA A 22 6.61 -3.73 15.76
C ALA A 22 6.89 -2.28 15.35
N ASP A 23 5.98 -1.61 14.66
CA ASP A 23 6.14 -0.23 14.20
C ASP A 23 4.78 0.49 14.16
N ASP A 24 4.60 1.44 15.08
CA ASP A 24 3.34 2.18 15.29
C ASP A 24 2.94 3.09 14.11
N ARG A 25 3.83 3.28 13.13
CA ARG A 25 3.56 4.03 11.89
C ARG A 25 2.78 3.20 10.88
N VAL A 26 2.72 1.88 11.02
CA VAL A 26 1.95 1.00 10.14
C VAL A 26 0.48 1.42 10.17
N GLN A 27 -0.10 1.66 9.00
CA GLN A 27 -1.47 2.16 8.93
C GLN A 27 -2.48 1.11 9.37
N SER A 28 -3.29 1.45 10.38
CA SER A 28 -4.36 0.59 10.88
C SER A 28 -5.43 0.33 9.82
N VAL A 29 -5.92 -0.92 9.83
CA VAL A 29 -7.07 -1.40 9.05
C VAL A 29 -8.24 -1.77 9.97
N SER A 30 -8.29 -1.22 11.19
CA SER A 30 -9.33 -1.58 12.16
C SER A 30 -10.72 -1.06 11.72
N PRO A 31 -11.78 -1.90 11.80
CA PRO A 31 -13.17 -1.48 11.61
C PRO A 31 -13.62 -0.42 12.62
N GLN A 32 -13.08 -0.44 13.85
CA GLN A 32 -13.46 0.48 14.94
C GLN A 32 -13.18 1.94 14.61
N ILE A 33 -12.22 2.21 13.73
CA ILE A 33 -11.87 3.55 13.24
C ILE A 33 -12.31 3.76 11.79
N HIS A 34 -13.22 2.91 11.28
CA HIS A 34 -13.74 2.92 9.91
C HIS A 34 -12.64 2.80 8.83
N LYS A 35 -11.56 2.05 9.11
CA LYS A 35 -10.45 1.80 8.17
C LYS A 35 -10.35 0.37 7.63
N SER A 36 -11.33 -0.48 7.95
CA SER A 36 -11.38 -1.89 7.49
C SER A 36 -11.41 -2.09 5.98
N ARG A 37 -11.72 -1.04 5.21
CA ARG A 37 -11.79 -1.08 3.75
C ARG A 37 -10.61 -0.41 3.06
N ARG A 38 -9.52 -0.11 3.77
CA ARG A 38 -8.29 0.44 3.20
C ARG A 38 -7.72 -0.55 2.17
N PRO A 39 -7.70 -0.23 0.87
CA PRO A 39 -7.09 -1.09 -0.12
C PRO A 39 -5.58 -0.90 -0.12
N PHE A 40 -4.86 -1.96 -0.51
CA PHE A 40 -3.43 -1.93 -0.75
C PHE A 40 -3.16 -2.27 -2.21
N ILE A 41 -2.25 -1.54 -2.86
CA ILE A 41 -1.76 -1.87 -4.20
C ILE A 41 -0.58 -2.84 -4.07
N GLY A 42 -0.62 -3.93 -4.82
CA GLY A 42 0.43 -4.93 -4.81
C GLY A 42 0.26 -5.93 -5.96
N ILE A 43 1.06 -6.97 -6.05
CA ILE A 43 2.27 -7.18 -5.27
C ILE A 43 3.38 -6.38 -5.95
N VAL A 44 4.14 -5.60 -5.18
CA VAL A 44 5.35 -4.91 -5.63
C VAL A 44 6.55 -5.75 -5.22
N ILE A 45 7.39 -6.12 -6.18
CA ILE A 45 8.64 -6.83 -5.91
C ILE A 45 9.72 -5.83 -5.53
N ILE A 46 10.32 -6.03 -4.37
CA ILE A 46 11.39 -5.21 -3.80
C ILE A 46 12.67 -6.03 -3.75
N CYS A 47 13.76 -5.50 -4.32
CA CYS A 47 15.08 -6.14 -4.36
C CYS A 47 15.06 -7.57 -4.94
N ASP A 48 14.14 -7.85 -5.87
CA ASP A 48 13.92 -9.17 -6.47
C ASP A 48 13.59 -10.32 -5.48
N GLU A 49 13.40 -10.01 -4.20
CA GLU A 49 13.36 -10.98 -3.09
C GLU A 49 12.13 -10.82 -2.20
N HIS A 50 11.63 -9.59 -2.01
CA HIS A 50 10.55 -9.33 -1.06
C HIS A 50 9.27 -8.90 -1.78
N LYS A 51 8.14 -9.41 -1.30
CA LYS A 51 6.82 -8.99 -1.76
C LYS A 51 6.30 -7.89 -0.82
N TYR A 52 5.86 -6.78 -1.42
CA TYR A 52 5.32 -5.64 -0.69
C TYR A 52 3.95 -5.19 -1.21
N CYS A 53 3.21 -4.54 -0.33
CA CYS A 53 1.97 -3.86 -0.62
C CYS A 53 2.05 -2.40 -0.15
N VAL A 54 1.55 -1.46 -0.95
CA VAL A 54 1.52 -0.03 -0.63
C VAL A 54 0.08 0.39 -0.30
N PRO A 55 -0.19 1.01 0.87
CA PRO A 55 -1.54 1.42 1.20
C PRO A 55 -2.03 2.59 0.34
N LEU A 56 -3.33 2.56 0.02
CA LEU A 56 -4.06 3.61 -0.65
C LEU A 56 -4.91 4.40 0.35
N ASP A 57 -4.94 5.72 0.18
CA ASP A 57 -5.89 6.61 0.84
C ASP A 57 -6.67 7.41 -0.19
N SER A 58 -7.96 7.64 0.06
CA SER A 58 -8.75 8.58 -0.73
C SER A 58 -8.16 9.99 -0.63
N ALA A 59 -8.26 10.75 -1.73
CA ALA A 59 -7.79 12.12 -1.76
C ALA A 59 -8.53 12.99 -0.72
N LYS A 60 -7.78 13.88 -0.08
CA LYS A 60 -8.27 14.92 0.83
C LYS A 60 -7.87 16.27 0.24
N GLU A 61 -8.46 17.36 0.73
CA GLU A 61 -8.16 18.71 0.23
C GLU A 61 -6.67 19.03 0.21
N LYS A 62 -5.94 18.67 1.28
CA LYS A 62 -4.47 18.84 1.35
C LYS A 62 -3.70 18.14 0.23
N HIS A 63 -4.23 17.06 -0.34
CA HIS A 63 -3.56 16.29 -1.40
C HIS A 63 -3.65 16.99 -2.77
N LYS A 64 -4.51 18.00 -2.94
CA LYS A 64 -4.58 18.78 -4.18
C LYS A 64 -3.30 19.58 -4.40
N THR A 65 -2.74 20.13 -3.33
CA THR A 65 -1.51 20.95 -3.35
C THR A 65 -0.26 20.18 -2.94
N GLN A 66 -0.38 19.05 -2.22
CA GLN A 66 0.76 18.22 -1.85
C GLN A 66 1.47 17.69 -3.09
N LYS A 67 2.75 18.06 -3.24
CA LYS A 67 3.60 17.59 -4.32
C LYS A 67 3.96 16.11 -4.12
N ASN A 68 4.22 15.43 -5.23
CA ASN A 68 4.81 14.09 -5.17
C ASN A 68 6.22 14.20 -4.56
N ASP A 69 6.53 13.31 -3.63
CA ASP A 69 7.85 13.16 -3.03
C ASP A 69 8.37 11.72 -3.28
N VAL A 70 9.57 11.38 -2.84
CA VAL A 70 10.18 10.05 -2.99
C VAL A 70 9.31 8.94 -2.40
N ASP A 71 8.50 9.25 -1.40
CA ASP A 71 7.68 8.31 -0.63
C ASP A 71 6.18 8.48 -0.81
N PHE A 72 5.76 9.32 -1.77
CA PHE A 72 4.35 9.64 -1.99
C PHE A 72 4.03 9.76 -3.48
N ALA A 73 2.83 9.33 -3.89
CA ALA A 73 2.31 9.62 -5.23
C ALA A 73 0.80 9.86 -5.22
N ARG A 74 0.36 10.81 -6.04
CA ARG A 74 -1.06 11.06 -6.33
C ARG A 74 -1.55 10.16 -7.46
N ILE A 75 -2.80 9.72 -7.34
CA ILE A 75 -3.55 8.97 -8.34
C ILE A 75 -4.59 9.88 -8.95
N PHE A 76 -4.65 9.88 -10.28
CA PHE A 76 -5.49 10.80 -11.05
C PHE A 76 -6.57 10.08 -11.85
N ASP A 77 -7.73 10.71 -11.96
CA ASP A 77 -8.77 10.42 -12.95
C ASP A 77 -8.98 11.70 -13.79
N GLY A 78 -8.41 11.73 -15.00
CA GLY A 78 -8.19 12.97 -15.72
C GLY A 78 -7.24 13.89 -14.94
N GLU A 79 -7.66 15.12 -14.69
CA GLU A 79 -6.91 16.11 -13.90
C GLU A 79 -7.20 16.01 -12.39
N LYS A 80 -8.23 15.26 -12.00
CA LYS A 80 -8.68 15.17 -10.61
C LYS A 80 -7.83 14.16 -9.84
N VAL A 81 -7.26 14.60 -8.71
CA VAL A 81 -6.67 13.69 -7.72
C VAL A 81 -7.79 12.93 -7.01
N ILE A 82 -7.81 11.60 -7.17
CA ILE A 82 -8.85 10.74 -6.58
C ILE A 82 -8.36 10.00 -5.34
N SER A 83 -7.07 9.62 -5.33
CA SER A 83 -6.43 8.85 -4.25
C SER A 83 -4.93 9.11 -4.20
N VAL A 84 -4.27 8.56 -3.19
CA VAL A 84 -2.82 8.70 -2.96
C VAL A 84 -2.19 7.37 -2.54
N LEU A 85 -0.92 7.19 -2.87
CA LEU A 85 -0.07 6.07 -2.49
C LEU A 85 0.94 6.55 -1.44
N ASN A 86 0.94 5.90 -0.29
CA ASN A 86 1.88 6.19 0.81
C ASN A 86 2.98 5.12 0.85
N PHE A 87 4.05 5.30 0.06
CA PHE A 87 5.16 4.34 0.00
C PHE A 87 5.93 4.29 1.32
N ASN A 88 5.97 5.38 2.06
CA ASN A 88 6.48 5.43 3.43
C ASN A 88 5.75 4.48 4.39
N ASN A 89 4.55 4.02 4.04
CA ASN A 89 3.76 3.09 4.84
C ASN A 89 3.59 1.71 4.18
N MET A 90 4.41 1.38 3.18
CA MET A 90 4.37 0.05 2.58
C MET A 90 4.77 -1.03 3.59
N VAL A 91 4.23 -2.23 3.38
CA VAL A 91 4.40 -3.36 4.30
C VAL A 91 4.82 -4.62 3.53
N PRO A 92 5.72 -5.45 4.10
CA PRO A 92 6.05 -6.75 3.53
C PRO A 92 4.85 -7.68 3.68
N ILE A 93 4.67 -8.58 2.72
CA ILE A 93 3.53 -9.51 2.69
C ILE A 93 3.95 -10.91 2.31
N ASP A 94 3.11 -11.86 2.70
CA ASP A 94 2.98 -13.16 2.05
C ASP A 94 1.54 -13.30 1.51
N ASP A 95 1.36 -14.13 0.49
CA ASP A 95 0.07 -14.28 -0.20
C ASP A 95 -1.04 -14.77 0.75
N GLN A 96 -0.68 -15.48 1.83
CA GLN A 96 -1.63 -15.94 2.85
C GLN A 96 -2.23 -14.82 3.72
N PHE A 97 -1.62 -13.63 3.73
CA PHE A 97 -2.06 -12.48 4.54
C PHE A 97 -2.82 -11.44 3.73
N ILE A 98 -3.11 -11.73 2.45
CA ILE A 98 -3.80 -10.80 1.56
C ILE A 98 -4.99 -11.46 0.89
N THR A 99 -6.03 -10.68 0.62
CA THR A 99 -7.20 -11.12 -0.14
C THR A 99 -7.45 -10.14 -1.28
N LYS A 100 -7.44 -10.65 -2.52
CA LYS A 100 -7.67 -9.83 -3.71
C LYS A 100 -9.08 -9.22 -3.67
N ILE A 101 -9.18 -7.90 -3.89
CA ILE A 101 -10.47 -7.21 -3.88
C ILE A 101 -11.27 -7.62 -5.12
N ASN A 102 -12.50 -8.07 -4.91
CA ASN A 102 -13.43 -8.35 -6.00
C ASN A 102 -14.06 -7.06 -6.53
N LEU A 103 -13.66 -6.67 -7.74
CA LEU A 103 -14.15 -5.47 -8.43
C LEU A 103 -15.30 -5.76 -9.41
N LYS A 104 -15.74 -7.02 -9.54
CA LYS A 104 -16.86 -7.36 -10.42
C LYS A 104 -18.14 -6.72 -9.88
N PRO A 105 -18.93 -6.00 -10.71
CA PRO A 105 -20.27 -5.55 -10.33
C PRO A 105 -21.15 -6.74 -9.91
N SER A 106 -21.99 -6.54 -8.91
CA SER A 106 -22.97 -7.52 -8.46
C SER A 106 -24.35 -6.85 -8.37
N PRO A 107 -25.45 -7.53 -8.80
CA PRO A 107 -26.80 -7.04 -8.56
C PRO A 107 -27.14 -6.86 -7.08
N LYS A 108 -26.39 -7.52 -6.19
CA LYS A 108 -26.55 -7.41 -4.72
C LYS A 108 -25.73 -6.27 -4.11
N ASP A 109 -24.96 -5.52 -4.91
CA ASP A 109 -24.20 -4.38 -4.38
C ASP A 109 -25.16 -3.27 -3.95
N SER A 110 -25.04 -2.84 -2.69
CA SER A 110 -25.57 -1.55 -2.26
C SER A 110 -24.93 -0.40 -3.06
N LEU A 111 -25.60 0.76 -3.10
CA LEU A 111 -25.06 1.95 -3.75
C LEU A 111 -23.63 2.30 -3.27
N ALA A 112 -23.38 2.17 -1.97
CA ALA A 112 -22.06 2.40 -1.38
C ALA A 112 -21.00 1.38 -1.86
N GLN A 113 -21.36 0.10 -2.01
CA GLN A 113 -20.48 -0.92 -2.55
C GLN A 113 -20.18 -0.68 -4.03
N ALA A 114 -21.19 -0.36 -4.83
CA ALA A 114 -21.04 -0.04 -6.25
C ALA A 114 -20.13 1.18 -6.45
N ASN A 115 -20.32 2.25 -5.68
CA ASN A 115 -19.49 3.45 -5.75
C ASN A 115 -18.04 3.18 -5.33
N TYR A 116 -17.83 2.38 -4.28
CA TYR A 116 -16.49 1.94 -3.87
C TYR A 116 -15.79 1.14 -4.99
N LYS A 117 -16.47 0.17 -5.60
CA LYS A 117 -15.92 -0.60 -6.73
C LYS A 117 -15.55 0.30 -7.91
N LYS A 118 -16.41 1.26 -8.26
CA LYS A 118 -16.13 2.25 -9.31
C LYS A 118 -14.85 3.06 -9.02
N LEU A 119 -14.67 3.51 -7.77
CA LEU A 119 -13.44 4.20 -7.36
C LEU A 119 -12.22 3.29 -7.50
N CYS A 120 -12.27 2.08 -6.96
CA CYS A 120 -11.17 1.12 -7.03
C CYS A 120 -10.79 0.73 -8.47
N ILE A 121 -11.76 0.67 -9.39
CA ILE A 121 -11.50 0.43 -10.81
C ILE A 121 -10.69 1.58 -11.42
N LYS A 122 -11.00 2.84 -11.08
CA LYS A 122 -10.24 4.00 -11.54
C LYS A 122 -8.82 4.00 -10.97
N GLU A 123 -8.69 3.74 -9.67
CA GLU A 123 -7.40 3.64 -8.98
C GLU A 123 -6.51 2.57 -9.62
N ILE A 124 -7.01 1.34 -9.78
CA ILE A 124 -6.21 0.24 -10.31
C ILE A 124 -5.86 0.43 -11.79
N LYS A 125 -6.74 1.07 -12.57
CA LYS A 125 -6.46 1.45 -13.96
C LYS A 125 -5.27 2.39 -14.03
N TRP A 126 -5.26 3.43 -13.19
CA TRP A 126 -4.15 4.38 -13.13
C TRP A 126 -2.86 3.70 -12.63
N CYS A 127 -2.93 2.90 -11.56
CA CYS A 127 -1.76 2.21 -11.02
C CYS A 127 -1.13 1.26 -12.03
N ARG A 128 -1.93 0.51 -12.78
CA ARG A 128 -1.42 -0.39 -13.83
C ARG A 128 -0.77 0.36 -14.99
N LYS A 129 -1.33 1.51 -15.40
CA LYS A 129 -0.72 2.39 -16.41
C LYS A 129 0.64 2.94 -15.94
N ASN A 130 0.81 3.13 -14.63
CA ASN A 130 2.01 3.72 -14.03
C ASN A 130 2.86 2.68 -13.26
N GLN A 131 2.70 1.38 -13.57
CA GLN A 131 3.24 0.29 -12.76
C GLN A 131 4.76 0.39 -12.60
N GLU A 132 5.49 0.61 -13.71
CA GLU A 132 6.95 0.74 -13.67
C GLU A 132 7.41 1.90 -12.77
N ALA A 133 6.70 3.03 -12.78
CA ALA A 133 7.02 4.17 -11.93
C ALA A 133 6.76 3.86 -10.44
N ILE A 134 5.67 3.15 -10.14
CA ILE A 134 5.34 2.70 -8.78
C ILE A 134 6.40 1.75 -8.25
N VAL A 135 6.77 0.73 -9.04
CA VAL A 135 7.76 -0.29 -8.66
C VAL A 135 9.14 0.34 -8.48
N ARG A 136 9.58 1.19 -9.42
CA ARG A 136 10.84 1.94 -9.29
C ARG A 136 10.86 2.85 -8.07
N LYS A 137 9.75 3.54 -7.78
CA LYS A 137 9.66 4.42 -6.60
C LYS A 137 9.74 3.63 -5.30
N ALA A 138 9.01 2.52 -5.19
CA ALA A 138 9.04 1.67 -4.00
C ALA A 138 10.44 1.11 -3.72
N ASN A 139 11.11 0.58 -4.75
CA ASN A 139 12.50 0.11 -4.65
C ASN A 139 13.46 1.25 -4.27
N LYS A 140 13.36 2.41 -4.93
CA LYS A 140 14.19 3.57 -4.61
C LYS A 140 14.03 4.00 -3.16
N LEU A 141 12.80 4.10 -2.67
CA LEU A 141 12.53 4.46 -1.28
C LEU A 141 13.13 3.44 -0.32
N TYR A 142 12.91 2.14 -0.58
CA TYR A 142 13.44 1.05 0.21
C TYR A 142 14.95 1.17 0.41
N TYR A 143 15.71 1.32 -0.69
CA TYR A 143 17.16 1.51 -0.61
C TYR A 143 17.54 2.81 0.10
N LEU A 144 16.86 3.91 -0.21
CA LEU A 144 17.19 5.22 0.32
C LEU A 144 17.11 5.27 1.85
N VAL A 145 16.07 4.69 2.45
CA VAL A 145 15.86 4.74 3.91
C VAL A 145 16.85 3.91 4.71
N GLN A 146 17.54 2.97 4.06
CA GLN A 146 18.56 2.11 4.65
C GLN A 146 19.97 2.72 4.59
N LYS A 147 20.19 3.75 3.77
CA LYS A 147 21.51 4.39 3.67
C LYS A 147 21.88 5.10 4.98
N PRO A 148 23.15 5.06 5.42
CA PRO A 148 23.61 5.77 6.62
C PRO A 148 23.34 7.28 6.58
N ASN A 149 23.42 7.87 5.38
CA ASN A 149 23.20 9.30 5.13
C ASN A 149 21.74 9.65 4.76
N CYS A 150 20.78 8.75 5.00
CA CYS A 150 19.37 9.08 4.79
C CYS A 150 18.93 10.23 5.70
N SER A 151 18.14 11.15 5.13
CA SER A 151 17.52 12.23 5.90
C SER A 151 16.75 11.66 7.10
N SER A 152 17.02 12.19 8.29
CA SER A 152 16.34 11.80 9.53
C SER A 152 14.83 12.04 9.44
N MET A 153 14.40 13.10 8.75
CA MET A 153 12.99 13.40 8.53
C MET A 153 12.29 12.35 7.67
N LEU A 154 12.95 11.91 6.58
CA LEU A 154 12.43 10.84 5.74
C LEU A 154 12.37 9.52 6.53
N LYS A 155 13.45 9.17 7.24
CA LYS A 155 13.51 7.92 8.03
C LYS A 155 12.43 7.87 9.12
N LYS A 156 12.17 8.99 9.80
CA LYS A 156 11.14 9.10 10.86
C LYS A 156 9.73 8.80 10.35
N ARG A 157 9.36 9.23 9.14
CA ARG A 157 8.00 9.02 8.60
C ARG A 157 7.76 7.65 7.93
N CYS A 158 8.76 6.77 7.92
CA CYS A 158 8.89 5.75 6.87
C CYS A 158 8.62 4.27 7.16
N ASN A 159 8.01 3.76 8.23
CA ASN A 159 8.08 2.31 8.56
C ASN A 159 9.54 1.75 8.58
N ASP A 160 9.83 0.88 9.53
CA ASP A 160 11.09 0.17 9.59
C ASP A 160 10.94 -1.11 8.78
N PHE A 161 11.18 -1.02 7.47
CA PHE A 161 10.98 -2.12 6.53
C PHE A 161 11.68 -3.41 6.97
N LYS A 162 12.93 -3.31 7.46
CA LYS A 162 13.69 -4.46 7.97
C LYS A 162 13.08 -5.05 9.25
N LYS A 163 12.55 -4.21 10.13
CA LYS A 163 11.83 -4.69 11.31
C LYS A 163 10.53 -5.40 10.94
N LEU A 164 9.79 -4.89 9.95
CA LEU A 164 8.57 -5.52 9.46
C LEU A 164 8.84 -6.85 8.75
N GLU A 165 9.93 -6.97 7.97
CA GLU A 165 10.36 -8.22 7.34
C GLU A 165 10.59 -9.33 8.38
N LYS A 166 11.28 -9.00 9.48
CA LYS A 166 11.49 -9.95 10.60
C LYS A 166 10.19 -10.40 11.25
N VAL A 167 9.15 -9.57 11.28
CA VAL A 167 7.82 -9.98 11.77
C VAL A 167 7.20 -10.99 10.82
N LEU A 168 7.27 -10.75 9.52
CA LEU A 168 6.78 -11.66 8.49
C LEU A 168 7.50 -13.02 8.58
N GLU A 169 8.83 -13.03 8.61
CA GLU A 169 9.65 -14.25 8.73
C GLU A 169 9.21 -15.10 9.93
N LYS A 170 9.08 -14.47 11.11
CA LYS A 170 8.62 -15.16 12.34
C LYS A 170 7.21 -15.72 12.21
N LYS A 171 6.32 -15.08 11.45
CA LYS A 171 4.95 -15.58 11.21
C LYS A 171 4.94 -16.76 10.25
N LEU A 172 5.85 -16.79 9.28
CA LEU A 172 5.99 -17.89 8.34
C LEU A 172 6.64 -19.13 8.98
N GLN A 173 7.56 -18.94 9.93
CA GLN A 173 8.21 -20.04 10.67
C GLN A 173 7.31 -20.70 11.73
N LYS A 174 6.25 -20.03 12.18
CA LYS A 174 5.31 -20.55 13.19
C LYS A 174 4.18 -21.40 12.58
N LYS A 175 4.38 -21.89 11.36
CA LYS A 175 3.46 -22.75 10.63
C LYS A 175 3.98 -24.18 10.58
#